data_AF-K0KSM1-F1
#
_entry.id   AF-K0KSM1-F1
#
_cell.length_a   1.000
_cell.length_b   1.000
_cell.length_c   1.000
_cell.angle_alpha   90.00
_cell.angle_beta   90.00
_cell.angle_gamma   90.00
#
_symmetry.space_group_name_H-M   'P 1'
#
loop_
_entity.id
_entity.type
_entity.pdbx_description
1 polymer ?
#
loop_
_entity_poly.entity_id
_entity_poly.type
_entity_poly.pdbx_seq_one_letter_code
_entity_poly.pdbx_strand_id
1 'polypeptide(L)'
;MSDQEASSGNETNNIQNGLENVYESYLDQINQQNDGKIQEIITEIPTDEKSRLEIQAKTFYFCQQTGNILNIEDYEEWKSNQLNAEPEYSSNYQELVELIIAGKEVPGIKQIPDTVLEGQTSQHVAQERKKPWELKKEQEEKERKEKEEQDNVADEVEENNGTETEKIAEI
;
A
#
# COMPACT_ATOMS: atom_id res chain seq x y z
N MET A 1 16.29 18.17 -17.65
CA MET A 1 16.97 17.20 -18.53
C MET A 1 18.04 16.54 -17.70
N SER A 2 18.10 15.24 -17.50
CA SER A 2 17.20 14.09 -17.68
C SER A 2 18.07 12.92 -17.21
N ASP A 3 17.49 12.08 -16.36
CA ASP A 3 17.75 10.65 -16.18
C ASP A 3 19.18 10.16 -15.89
N GLN A 4 19.31 9.38 -14.81
CA GLN A 4 19.79 7.99 -14.91
C GLN A 4 19.62 7.24 -13.58
N GLU A 5 18.45 6.62 -13.45
CA GLU A 5 18.20 5.45 -12.61
C GLU A 5 18.80 4.21 -13.31
N ALA A 6 19.96 3.70 -12.88
CA ALA A 6 20.45 2.38 -13.33
C ALA A 6 21.62 1.87 -12.48
N SER A 7 21.41 1.59 -11.18
CA SER A 7 22.43 0.94 -10.34
C SER A 7 21.92 -0.26 -9.52
N SER A 8 20.62 -0.54 -9.55
CA SER A 8 20.00 -1.60 -8.73
C SER A 8 20.17 -3.01 -9.33
N GLY A 9 20.27 -3.14 -10.67
CA GLY A 9 20.23 -4.46 -11.34
C GLY A 9 21.48 -5.34 -11.22
N ASN A 10 22.65 -4.79 -10.87
CA ASN A 10 23.88 -5.58 -10.76
C ASN A 10 24.04 -6.25 -9.38
N GLU A 11 23.52 -5.62 -8.33
CA GLU A 11 23.56 -6.16 -6.97
C GLU A 11 22.60 -7.34 -6.83
N THR A 12 21.39 -7.25 -7.40
CA THR A 12 20.40 -8.32 -7.36
C THR A 12 20.89 -9.60 -8.04
N ASN A 13 21.61 -9.48 -9.16
CA ASN A 13 22.15 -10.63 -9.86
C ASN A 13 23.26 -11.33 -9.07
N ASN A 14 24.13 -10.57 -8.40
CA ASN A 14 25.16 -11.15 -7.54
C ASN A 14 24.57 -11.83 -6.31
N ILE A 15 23.53 -11.25 -5.71
CA ILE A 15 22.80 -11.83 -4.58
C ILE A 15 22.12 -13.14 -5.01
N GLN A 16 21.45 -13.14 -6.16
CA GLN A 16 20.74 -14.30 -6.67
C GLN A 16 21.70 -15.45 -6.98
N ASN A 17 22.84 -15.16 -7.61
CA ASN A 17 23.88 -16.15 -7.88
C ASN A 17 24.51 -16.70 -6.59
N GLY A 18 24.71 -15.86 -5.57
CA GLY A 18 25.22 -16.30 -4.27
C GLY A 18 24.25 -17.23 -3.54
N LEU A 19 22.95 -16.90 -3.59
CA LEU A 19 21.88 -17.72 -3.02
C LEU A 19 21.79 -19.08 -3.73
N GLU A 20 21.92 -19.10 -5.05
CA GLU A 20 21.93 -20.31 -5.87
C GLU A 20 23.08 -21.25 -5.46
N ASN A 21 24.31 -20.72 -5.32
CA ASN A 21 25.47 -21.54 -4.97
C ASN A 21 25.38 -22.16 -3.57
N VAL A 22 24.83 -21.43 -2.60
CA VAL A 22 24.62 -21.97 -1.24
C VAL A 22 23.54 -23.06 -1.24
N TYR A 23 22.50 -22.88 -2.06
CA TYR A 23 21.44 -23.88 -2.25
C TYR A 23 21.99 -25.17 -2.88
N GLU A 24 22.78 -25.08 -3.94
CA GLU A 24 23.41 -26.24 -4.57
C GLU A 24 24.33 -27.00 -3.61
N SER A 25 25.16 -26.28 -2.85
CA SER A 25 26.03 -26.90 -1.83
C SER A 25 25.25 -27.67 -0.75
N TYR A 26 24.03 -27.24 -0.43
CA TYR A 26 23.17 -27.88 0.55
C TYR A 26 22.55 -29.18 0.01
N LEU A 27 22.09 -29.16 -1.24
CA LEU A 27 21.59 -30.35 -1.93
C LEU A 27 22.68 -31.43 -2.01
N ASP A 28 23.91 -31.05 -2.36
CA ASP A 28 25.05 -31.97 -2.41
C ASP A 28 25.35 -32.61 -1.04
N GLN A 29 25.24 -31.85 0.04
CA GLN A 29 25.45 -32.37 1.41
C GLN A 29 24.35 -33.35 1.83
N ILE A 30 23.08 -33.05 1.54
CA ILE A 30 21.95 -33.97 1.77
C ILE A 30 22.13 -35.25 0.96
N ASN A 31 22.54 -35.13 -0.30
CA ASN A 31 22.75 -36.26 -1.20
C ASN A 31 23.89 -37.16 -0.71
N GLN A 32 25.00 -36.60 -0.24
CA GLN A 32 26.11 -37.36 0.35
C GLN A 32 25.72 -38.11 1.64
N GLN A 33 24.83 -37.56 2.46
CA GLN A 33 24.34 -38.25 3.66
C GLN A 33 23.38 -39.42 3.33
N ASN A 34 22.78 -39.40 2.15
CA ASN A 34 21.75 -40.35 1.72
C ASN A 34 22.25 -41.46 0.77
N ASP A 35 23.56 -41.75 0.77
CA ASP A 35 24.27 -42.68 -0.14
C ASP A 35 23.80 -44.16 -0.15
N GLY A 36 22.67 -44.48 0.49
CA GLY A 36 21.99 -45.78 0.41
C GLY A 36 20.62 -45.78 -0.27
N LYS A 37 20.07 -44.65 -0.72
CA LYS A 37 18.67 -44.60 -1.17
C LYS A 37 18.46 -43.78 -2.45
N ILE A 38 18.97 -44.32 -3.56
CA ILE A 38 18.61 -43.88 -4.92
C ILE A 38 17.13 -44.21 -5.18
N GLN A 39 16.18 -43.34 -4.80
CA GLN A 39 14.79 -43.37 -5.29
C GLN A 39 14.03 -42.04 -5.17
N GLU A 40 14.64 -40.89 -4.86
CA GLU A 40 13.88 -39.63 -4.91
C GLU A 40 14.78 -38.43 -5.23
N ILE A 41 14.57 -37.84 -6.41
CA ILE A 41 15.12 -36.53 -6.72
C ILE A 41 14.35 -35.56 -5.82
N ILE A 42 14.97 -35.13 -4.72
CA ILE A 42 14.41 -34.09 -3.85
C ILE A 42 14.40 -32.80 -4.68
N THR A 43 13.25 -32.47 -5.25
CA THR A 43 13.03 -31.27 -6.08
C THR A 43 12.76 -30.03 -5.22
N GLU A 44 12.47 -30.22 -3.93
CA GLU A 44 12.11 -29.16 -2.99
C GLU A 44 12.68 -29.47 -1.61
N ILE A 45 13.32 -28.46 -0.98
CA ILE A 45 13.83 -28.58 0.38
C ILE A 45 12.63 -28.60 1.34
N PRO A 46 12.62 -29.49 2.36
CA PRO A 46 11.63 -29.45 3.43
C PRO A 46 11.51 -28.04 4.05
N THR A 47 10.28 -27.59 4.29
CA THR A 47 9.99 -26.22 4.78
C THR A 47 10.75 -25.88 6.06
N ASP A 48 11.05 -26.88 6.88
CA ASP A 48 11.69 -26.73 8.17
C ASP A 48 13.16 -26.31 8.03
N GLU A 49 13.84 -26.83 7.01
CA GLU A 49 15.27 -26.59 6.75
C GLU A 49 15.52 -25.29 5.96
N LYS A 50 14.50 -24.82 5.23
CA LYS A 50 14.55 -23.56 4.46
C LYS A 50 14.95 -22.37 5.32
N SER A 51 14.40 -22.29 6.54
CA SER A 51 14.66 -21.19 7.48
C SER A 51 16.14 -21.11 7.88
N ARG A 52 16.75 -22.26 8.18
CA ARG A 52 18.15 -22.38 8.56
C ARG A 52 19.07 -22.05 7.39
N LEU A 53 18.74 -22.52 6.19
CA LEU A 53 19.50 -22.22 4.98
C LEU A 53 19.47 -20.73 4.64
N GLU A 54 18.31 -20.08 4.79
CA GLU A 54 18.18 -18.64 4.61
C GLU A 54 19.09 -17.86 5.58
N ILE A 55 19.18 -18.30 6.84
CA ILE A 55 20.05 -17.68 7.83
C ILE A 55 21.53 -17.85 7.43
N GLN A 56 21.95 -19.05 7.03
CA GLN A 56 23.31 -19.33 6.57
C GLN A 56 23.72 -18.47 5.37
N ALA A 57 22.83 -18.32 4.38
CA ALA A 57 23.10 -17.50 3.20
C ALA A 57 23.28 -16.03 3.56
N LYS A 58 22.44 -15.51 4.48
CA LYS A 58 22.54 -14.12 4.94
C LYS A 58 23.82 -13.86 5.73
N THR A 59 24.19 -14.75 6.66
CA THR A 59 25.43 -14.59 7.44
C THR A 59 26.65 -14.67 6.55
N PHE A 60 26.70 -15.63 5.60
CA PHE A 60 27.78 -15.75 4.62
C PHE A 60 27.95 -14.46 3.81
N TYR A 61 26.86 -13.91 3.27
CA TYR A 61 26.92 -12.68 2.48
C TYR A 61 27.38 -11.48 3.31
N PHE A 62 26.87 -11.34 4.54
CA PHE A 62 27.32 -10.29 5.45
C PHE A 62 28.83 -10.39 5.73
N CYS A 63 29.32 -11.61 5.97
CA CYS A 63 30.75 -11.86 6.16
C CYS A 63 31.55 -11.49 4.90
N GLN A 64 31.04 -11.83 3.73
CA GLN A 64 31.66 -11.50 2.45
C GLN A 64 31.73 -9.99 2.22
N GLN A 65 30.66 -9.25 2.54
CA GLN A 65 30.59 -7.81 2.27
C GLN A 65 31.40 -6.97 3.26
N THR A 66 31.46 -7.39 4.52
CA THR A 66 32.09 -6.60 5.60
C THR A 66 33.49 -7.07 5.97
N GLY A 67 33.87 -8.29 5.57
CA GLY A 67 35.12 -8.93 5.98
C GLY A 67 35.13 -9.38 7.45
N ASN A 68 34.02 -9.18 8.18
CA ASN A 68 33.87 -9.63 9.56
C ASN A 68 33.32 -11.05 9.58
N ILE A 69 33.91 -11.94 10.38
CA ILE A 69 33.39 -13.30 10.55
C ILE A 69 32.28 -13.25 11.59
N LEU A 70 31.04 -13.49 11.15
CA LEU A 70 29.85 -13.63 11.99
C LEU A 70 29.43 -15.09 11.99
N ASN A 71 29.34 -15.69 13.18
CA ASN A 71 28.89 -17.07 13.32
C ASN A 71 27.36 -17.17 13.24
N ILE A 72 26.84 -18.34 12.86
CA ILE A 72 25.39 -18.54 12.73
C ILE A 72 24.69 -18.48 14.09
N GLU A 73 25.28 -19.09 15.11
CA GLU A 73 24.73 -19.07 16.47
C GLU A 73 24.65 -17.64 17.03
N ASP A 74 25.68 -16.82 16.80
CA ASP A 74 25.71 -15.42 17.28
C ASP A 74 24.57 -14.58 16.65
N TYR A 75 24.28 -14.80 15.37
CA TYR A 75 23.18 -14.12 14.69
C TYR A 75 21.81 -14.59 15.19
N GLU A 76 21.65 -15.89 15.46
CA GLU A 76 20.42 -16.43 16.03
C GLU A 76 20.17 -15.91 17.45
N GLU A 77 21.21 -15.83 18.27
CA GLU A 77 21.14 -15.23 19.62
C GLU A 77 20.75 -13.76 19.56
N TRP A 78 21.39 -12.97 18.70
CA TRP A 78 21.03 -11.57 18.50
C TRP A 78 19.58 -11.41 18.04
N LYS A 79 19.15 -12.20 17.06
CA LYS A 79 17.78 -12.16 16.52
C LYS A 79 16.74 -12.58 17.55
N SER A 80 17.06 -13.59 18.37
CA SER A 80 16.23 -14.04 19.49
C SER A 80 16.13 -12.97 20.58
N ASN A 81 17.25 -12.33 20.94
CA ASN A 81 17.27 -11.24 21.91
C ASN A 81 16.47 -10.04 21.42
N GLN A 82 16.47 -9.73 20.12
CA GLN A 82 15.62 -8.67 19.57
C GLN A 82 14.13 -8.98 19.62
N LEU A 83 13.74 -10.25 19.44
CA LEU A 83 12.33 -10.68 19.53
C LEU A 83 11.83 -10.74 20.98
N ASN A 84 12.71 -11.08 21.91
CA ASN A 84 12.38 -11.24 23.33
C ASN A 84 12.59 -9.96 24.16
N ALA A 85 13.31 -8.97 23.64
CA ALA A 85 13.37 -7.65 24.25
C ALA A 85 12.02 -6.96 24.06
N GLU A 86 11.34 -6.62 25.17
CA GLU A 86 10.25 -5.65 25.10
C GLU A 86 10.77 -4.39 24.41
N PRO A 87 10.00 -3.79 23.48
CA PRO A 87 10.44 -2.58 22.80
C PRO A 87 10.76 -1.54 23.86
N GLU A 88 12.03 -1.17 23.97
CA GLU A 88 12.46 -0.13 24.89
C GLU A 88 11.79 1.16 24.42
N TYR A 89 10.74 1.55 25.14
CA TYR A 89 9.97 2.71 24.76
C TYR A 89 10.89 3.94 24.79
N SER A 90 10.74 4.80 23.79
CA SER A 90 11.45 6.07 23.76
C SER A 90 11.26 6.81 25.09
N SER A 91 12.32 7.47 25.57
CA SER A 91 12.34 8.23 26.83
C SER A 91 11.10 9.14 27.03
N ASN A 92 10.61 9.76 25.95
CA ASN A 92 9.40 10.58 25.97
C ASN A 92 8.13 9.78 26.31
N TYR A 93 7.96 8.59 25.72
CA TYR A 93 6.82 7.73 26.01
C TYR A 93 6.85 7.23 27.44
N GLN A 94 8.03 6.85 27.94
CA GLN A 94 8.19 6.40 29.32
C GLN A 94 7.78 7.50 30.32
N GLU A 95 8.21 8.74 30.09
CA GLU A 95 7.81 9.90 30.90
C GLU A 95 6.29 10.12 30.85
N LEU A 96 5.67 10.00 29.67
CA LEU A 96 4.21 10.11 29.53
C LEU A 96 3.46 9.01 30.29
N VAL A 97 3.93 7.76 30.20
CA VAL A 97 3.34 6.63 30.94
C VAL A 97 3.43 6.87 32.44
N GLU A 98 4.58 7.34 32.94
CA GLU A 98 4.76 7.67 34.35
C GLU A 98 3.81 8.79 34.81
N LEU A 99 3.63 9.84 34.01
CA LEU A 99 2.68 10.92 34.30
C LEU A 99 1.24 10.38 34.39
N ILE A 100 0.85 9.49 33.46
CA ILE A 100 -0.48 8.87 33.44
C ILE A 100 -0.68 7.97 34.67
N ILE A 101 0.28 7.11 34.99
CA ILE A 101 0.21 6.20 36.14
C ILE A 101 0.17 6.99 37.46
N ALA A 102 0.96 8.06 37.55
CA ALA A 102 0.97 8.95 38.71
C ALA A 102 -0.28 9.84 38.82
N GLY A 103 -1.15 9.84 37.81
CA GLY A 103 -2.32 10.72 37.73
C GLY A 103 -1.97 12.21 37.62
N LYS A 104 -0.76 12.53 37.15
CA LYS A 104 -0.31 13.90 36.91
C LYS A 104 -0.81 14.38 35.56
N GLU A 105 -1.11 15.67 35.45
CA GLU A 105 -1.51 16.25 34.18
C GLU A 105 -0.37 16.19 33.16
N VAL A 106 -0.71 15.82 31.92
CA VAL A 106 0.25 15.80 30.82
C VAL A 106 0.48 17.24 30.35
N PRO A 107 1.74 17.71 30.29
CA PRO A 107 2.05 19.08 29.92
C PRO A 107 1.53 19.41 28.51
N GLY A 108 0.96 20.60 28.33
CA GLY A 108 0.49 21.10 27.04
C GLY A 108 -0.96 20.74 26.67
N ILE A 109 -1.65 19.93 27.48
CA ILE A 109 -3.08 19.65 27.27
C ILE A 109 -3.93 20.78 27.87
N LYS A 110 -4.87 21.30 27.07
CA LYS A 110 -5.83 22.31 27.54
C LYS A 110 -6.89 21.65 28.41
N GLN A 111 -7.08 22.18 29.62
CA GLN A 111 -8.17 21.76 30.49
C GLN A 111 -9.51 22.18 29.88
N ILE A 112 -10.33 21.19 29.49
CA ILE A 112 -11.68 21.44 29.03
C ILE A 112 -12.56 21.48 30.28
N PRO A 113 -13.20 22.62 30.61
CA PRO A 113 -14.15 22.65 31.70
C PRO A 113 -15.32 21.71 31.37
N ASP A 114 -15.87 21.04 32.38
CA ASP A 114 -17.06 20.17 32.26
C ASP A 114 -18.35 20.96 31.97
N THR A 115 -18.21 22.21 31.55
CA THR A 115 -19.30 23.15 31.32
C THR A 115 -19.45 23.34 29.83
N VAL A 116 -20.62 22.98 29.30
CA VAL A 116 -20.99 23.29 27.92
C VAL A 116 -21.26 24.80 27.84
N LEU A 117 -20.37 25.54 27.18
CA LEU A 117 -20.57 26.98 26.94
C LEU A 117 -21.62 27.17 25.84
N GLU A 118 -22.84 27.50 26.26
CA GLU A 118 -23.94 27.85 25.35
C GLU A 118 -23.62 29.18 24.62
N GLY A 119 -23.76 29.21 23.29
CA GLY A 119 -23.65 30.44 22.49
C GLY A 119 -22.30 30.72 21.80
N GLN A 120 -21.27 29.88 21.99
CA GLN A 120 -19.99 29.97 21.26
C GLN A 120 -19.90 29.04 20.04
N THR A 121 -20.99 28.36 19.68
CA THR A 121 -21.00 27.50 18.50
C THR A 121 -21.00 28.37 17.24
N SER A 122 -19.96 28.22 16.42
CA SER A 122 -19.96 28.77 15.07
C SER A 122 -20.91 27.93 14.21
N GLN A 123 -21.90 28.55 13.58
CA GLN A 123 -22.66 27.88 12.54
C GLN A 123 -21.75 27.61 11.34
N HIS A 124 -21.86 26.42 10.74
CA HIS A 124 -21.09 26.09 9.54
C HIS A 124 -21.67 26.89 8.35
N VAL A 125 -21.04 28.02 8.03
CA VAL A 125 -21.45 28.91 6.91
C VAL A 125 -20.75 28.53 5.60
N ALA A 126 -19.73 27.67 5.64
CA ALA A 126 -18.97 27.31 4.46
C ALA A 126 -19.79 26.44 3.50
N GLN A 127 -19.78 26.79 2.22
CA GLN A 127 -20.40 25.98 1.17
C GLN A 127 -19.63 24.67 1.01
N GLU A 128 -20.34 23.54 1.04
CA GLU A 128 -19.75 22.23 0.81
C GLU A 128 -19.15 22.15 -0.60
N ARG A 129 -17.84 21.87 -0.68
CA ARG A 129 -17.18 21.65 -1.96
C ARG A 129 -17.60 20.30 -2.52
N LYS A 130 -18.40 20.35 -3.58
CA LYS A 130 -18.74 19.17 -4.37
C LYS A 130 -17.48 18.50 -4.90
N LYS A 131 -17.46 17.18 -4.85
CA LYS A 131 -16.35 16.37 -5.36
C LYS A 131 -16.35 16.42 -6.90
N PRO A 132 -15.19 16.26 -7.56
CA PRO A 132 -15.12 16.32 -9.03
C PRO A 132 -16.05 15.34 -9.75
N TRP A 133 -16.36 14.20 -9.12
CA TRP A 133 -17.28 13.20 -9.67
C TRP A 133 -18.76 13.56 -9.48
N GLU A 134 -19.11 14.42 -8.52
CA GLU A 134 -20.50 14.88 -8.29
C GLU A 134 -20.92 15.91 -9.35
N LEU A 135 -19.98 16.74 -9.79
CA LEU A 135 -20.21 17.71 -10.88
C LEU A 135 -20.50 17.00 -12.20
N LYS A 136 -19.76 15.93 -12.52
CA LYS A 136 -19.97 15.13 -13.73
C LYS A 136 -21.35 14.47 -13.72
N LYS A 137 -21.72 13.85 -12.60
CA LYS A 137 -23.04 13.21 -12.44
C LYS A 137 -24.19 14.21 -12.60
N GLU A 138 -24.04 15.43 -12.10
CA GLU A 138 -25.04 16.50 -12.25
C GLU A 138 -25.12 17.04 -13.69
N GLN A 139 -23.99 17.11 -14.42
CA GLN A 139 -23.98 17.46 -15.84
C GLN A 139 -24.63 16.37 -16.71
N GLU A 140 -24.26 15.11 -16.50
CA GLU A 140 -24.85 13.96 -17.20
C GLU A 140 -26.36 13.85 -16.98
N GLU A 141 -26.85 14.18 -15.77
CA GLU A 141 -28.29 14.19 -15.48
C GLU A 141 -29.03 15.36 -16.14
N LYS A 142 -28.39 16.52 -16.29
CA LYS A 142 -28.96 17.65 -17.04
C LYS A 142 -29.02 17.35 -18.54
N GLU A 143 -27.95 16.82 -19.10
CA GLU A 143 -27.89 16.42 -20.51
C GLU A 143 -28.91 15.32 -20.83
N ARG A 144 -29.12 14.36 -19.92
CA ARG A 144 -30.16 13.33 -20.08
C ARG A 144 -31.57 13.92 -20.12
N LYS A 145 -31.87 14.86 -19.22
CA LYS A 145 -33.19 15.53 -19.16
C LYS A 145 -33.43 16.42 -20.38
N GLU A 146 -32.42 17.15 -20.83
CA GLU A 146 -32.51 18.01 -22.01
C GLU A 146 -32.70 17.19 -23.31
N LYS A 147 -32.09 16.01 -23.38
CA LYS A 147 -32.27 15.07 -24.50
C LYS A 147 -33.65 14.39 -24.48
N GLU A 148 -34.14 13.99 -23.31
CA GLU A 148 -35.51 13.48 -23.13
C GLU A 148 -36.57 14.54 -23.48
N GLU A 149 -36.28 15.82 -23.27
CA GLU A 149 -37.21 16.92 -23.62
C GLU A 149 -37.20 17.25 -25.13
N GLN A 150 -36.06 17.06 -25.83
CA GLN A 150 -35.99 17.21 -27.29
C GLN A 150 -36.67 16.06 -28.06
N ASP A 151 -36.58 14.82 -27.55
CA ASP A 151 -37.21 13.66 -28.21
C ASP A 151 -38.74 13.66 -28.09
N ASN A 152 -39.33 14.39 -27.13
CA ASN A 152 -40.79 14.53 -26.99
C ASN A 152 -41.44 15.60 -27.90
N VAL A 153 -40.66 16.40 -28.63
CA VAL A 153 -41.19 17.45 -29.55
C VAL A 153 -41.35 16.95 -30.99
N ALA A 154 -40.76 15.81 -31.35
CA ALA A 154 -40.73 15.32 -32.73
C ALA A 154 -42.03 14.67 -33.23
N ASP A 155 -42.97 14.28 -32.33
CA ASP A 155 -44.19 13.55 -32.71
C ASP A 155 -45.43 14.44 -32.97
N GLU A 156 -45.32 15.78 -32.87
CA GLU A 156 -46.45 16.71 -33.06
C GLU A 156 -46.34 17.67 -34.28
N VAL A 157 -45.30 17.58 -35.13
CA VAL A 157 -45.06 18.60 -36.19
C VAL A 157 -45.40 18.15 -37.64
N GLU A 158 -45.83 16.90 -37.89
CA GLU A 158 -46.14 16.44 -39.27
C GLU A 158 -47.60 16.58 -39.75
N GLU A 159 -48.50 17.22 -39.01
CA GLU A 159 -49.82 17.62 -39.53
C GLU A 159 -50.00 19.12 -39.36
N ASN A 160 -49.63 19.93 -40.36
CA ASN A 160 -50.24 21.22 -40.72
C ASN A 160 -49.23 22.09 -41.49
N ASN A 161 -49.02 21.86 -42.79
CA ASN A 161 -48.47 22.89 -43.70
C ASN A 161 -48.78 22.54 -45.17
N GLY A 162 -50.05 22.32 -45.48
CA GLY A 162 -50.48 22.02 -46.84
C GLY A 162 -51.80 22.68 -47.19
N THR A 163 -51.78 23.98 -47.47
CA THR A 163 -52.55 24.65 -48.55
C THR A 163 -52.37 26.16 -48.45
N GLU A 164 -52.41 26.83 -49.61
CA GLU A 164 -52.72 28.26 -49.77
C GLU A 164 -51.55 29.19 -50.14
N THR A 165 -50.97 28.98 -51.33
CA THR A 165 -50.52 30.08 -52.20
C THR A 165 -50.59 29.69 -53.68
N GLU A 166 -51.79 29.66 -54.27
CA GLU A 166 -51.97 29.81 -55.72
C GLU A 166 -53.20 30.68 -55.97
N LYS A 167 -53.00 32.01 -56.01
CA LYS A 167 -53.96 32.95 -56.61
C LYS A 167 -53.39 34.37 -56.74
N ILE A 168 -52.26 34.57 -57.42
CA ILE A 168 -51.93 35.88 -57.99
C ILE A 168 -51.20 35.74 -59.34
N ALA A 169 -52.00 35.54 -60.38
CA ALA A 169 -51.80 35.81 -61.82
C ALA A 169 -52.95 35.05 -62.49
N GLU A 170 -54.02 35.67 -62.98
CA GLU A 170 -54.03 36.38 -64.26
C GLU A 170 -55.46 36.95 -64.48
N ILE A 171 -55.52 38.11 -65.15
CA ILE A 171 -56.68 38.94 -65.58
C ILE A 171 -57.11 40.04 -64.60
#